data_AF-A0AAE0NQE3-F1
#
_entry.id   AF-A0AAE0NQE3-F1
#
_cell.length_a   1.000
_cell.length_b   1.000
_cell.length_c   1.000
_cell.angle_alpha   90.00
_cell.angle_beta   90.00
_cell.angle_gamma   90.00
#
_symmetry.space_group_name_H-M   'P 1'
#
loop_
_entity.id
_entity.type
_entity.pdbx_description
1 polymer ?
#
loop_
_entity_poly.entity_id
_entity_poly.type
_entity_poly.pdbx_seq_one_letter_code
_entity_poly.pdbx_strand_id
1 'polypeptide(L)'
;MSITNLPYELTVFIVQYLDLADIYSLCLTCRRFRFLIQESAIAKTLLESKGPGSLEAKAARISKDYARELRRLFKRREAISSVSPFLVAIVAVADSWIYENGVLCYIADCQLRILDLHHSRSNEIIVSIRKLLDKAIEESHGSREYTFQLVYFAYDIVSCVYTLARRDEQISWLVVFNCQEGRILTARCLESSFRIFVRNNDKFLYYGVHSEYGRDGNRYWVIRSFEIATCRWLEDQRLDLTGMVGFDIGSTVCFEIFDNYFYGLANQMALEEEQIDWTSYYTCFRFPLSQRGFQNIEKAPRRRMWRRSHAEGPIDDRWGFLRMFRDETTTQLKVVESRKEWLAGNGSARRTYYTTDINFENGDEEQGQYPALDNYEEADEESDEEAATGNGLPSYMDPPPRNPNQVHPGDDGSKGLLYTLAKCPIRTYHPPCQTFLDLVDDPSTCEPNEQRIRIRGGSRRRWTPGERQESQYTVEEKIQEIYKHEDVVLWPRDQNPANPDAALAKLYQILSPPGFSGNIRGIWDDRSLVYSAGSTPRRPNPLIFLSYDPALYLTGVKSYPNLPAMSRTHHIPDDNAQVSCEWRTLERAMYEDISCGYHFAL
;
A
#
# COMPACT_ATOMS: atom_id res chain seq x y z
N MET A 1 15.19 41.92 -9.84
CA MET A 1 15.37 41.75 -8.38
C MET A 1 15.60 40.27 -8.09
N SER A 2 16.58 39.93 -7.26
CA SER A 2 16.84 38.53 -6.90
C SER A 2 15.89 38.08 -5.80
N ILE A 3 15.32 36.88 -5.92
CA ILE A 3 14.51 36.24 -4.87
C ILE A 3 15.28 36.09 -3.55
N THR A 4 16.60 36.00 -3.61
CA THR A 4 17.49 35.90 -2.43
C THR A 4 17.60 37.19 -1.62
N ASN A 5 17.07 38.30 -2.13
CA ASN A 5 17.07 39.60 -1.46
C ASN A 5 15.68 40.01 -0.96
N LEU A 6 14.67 39.14 -1.12
CA LEU A 6 13.35 39.39 -0.55
C LEU A 6 13.38 39.19 0.98
N PRO A 7 12.54 39.94 1.74
CA PRO A 7 12.23 39.62 3.12
C PRO A 7 11.72 38.18 3.28
N TYR A 8 12.02 37.55 4.41
CA TYR A 8 11.72 36.14 4.64
C TYR A 8 10.22 35.86 4.54
N GLU A 9 9.38 36.82 4.93
CA GLU A 9 7.92 36.73 4.88
C GLU A 9 7.42 36.61 3.43
N LEU A 10 8.01 37.37 2.50
CA LEU A 10 7.66 37.29 1.09
C LEU A 10 8.15 35.97 0.48
N THR A 11 9.32 35.49 0.90
CA THR A 11 9.80 34.16 0.48
C THR A 11 8.86 33.06 0.97
N VAL A 12 8.43 33.08 2.23
CA VAL A 12 7.47 32.11 2.78
C VAL A 12 6.14 32.16 2.03
N PHE A 13 5.65 33.37 1.72
CA PHE A 13 4.43 33.54 0.93
C PHE A 13 4.55 32.89 -0.47
N ILE A 14 5.69 33.05 -1.15
CA ILE A 14 5.94 32.41 -2.45
C ILE A 14 5.96 30.88 -2.30
N VAL A 15 6.65 30.37 -1.29
CA VAL A 15 6.84 28.93 -1.03
C VAL A 15 5.50 28.23 -0.75
N GLN A 16 4.49 28.93 -0.21
CA GLN A 16 3.14 28.37 -0.03
C GLN A 16 2.46 27.96 -1.33
N TYR A 17 2.87 28.50 -2.49
CA TYR A 17 2.33 28.11 -3.80
C TYR A 17 3.13 27.01 -4.50
N LEU A 18 4.29 26.62 -3.95
CA LEU A 18 5.12 25.54 -4.48
C LEU A 18 4.65 24.18 -3.95
N ASP A 19 4.97 23.11 -4.68
CA ASP A 19 4.82 21.75 -4.18
C ASP A 19 6.01 21.35 -3.30
N LEU A 20 5.89 20.24 -2.57
CA LEU A 20 6.97 19.81 -1.67
C LEU A 20 8.28 19.48 -2.41
N ALA A 21 8.23 19.02 -3.67
CA ALA A 21 9.42 18.69 -4.44
C ALA A 21 10.18 19.95 -4.88
N ASP A 22 9.45 21.00 -5.27
CA ASP A 22 9.99 22.31 -5.63
C ASP A 22 10.59 23.01 -4.42
N ILE A 23 9.92 22.95 -3.27
CA ILE A 23 10.43 23.51 -2.01
C ILE A 23 11.74 22.81 -1.62
N TYR A 24 11.77 21.48 -1.69
CA TYR A 24 12.98 20.71 -1.43
C TYR A 24 14.13 21.13 -2.35
N SER A 25 13.86 21.21 -3.67
CA SER A 25 14.84 21.63 -4.67
C SER A 25 15.34 23.05 -4.40
N LEU A 26 14.44 23.99 -4.06
CA LEU A 26 14.77 25.36 -3.70
C LEU A 26 15.71 25.43 -2.49
N CYS A 27 15.47 24.63 -1.45
CA CYS A 27 16.31 24.58 -0.26
C CYS A 27 17.75 24.14 -0.55
N LEU A 28 17.94 23.35 -1.60
CA LEU A 28 19.26 22.87 -2.01
C LEU A 28 20.00 23.83 -2.96
N THR A 29 19.30 24.78 -3.60
CA THR A 29 19.93 25.73 -4.53
C THR A 29 20.95 26.66 -3.87
N CYS A 30 20.70 27.12 -2.65
CA CYS A 30 21.64 27.99 -1.94
C CYS A 30 21.46 27.95 -0.42
N ARG A 31 22.54 28.27 0.31
CA ARG A 31 22.55 28.29 1.78
C ARG A 31 21.50 29.24 2.38
N ARG A 32 21.14 30.32 1.68
CA ARG A 32 20.16 31.31 2.17
C ARG A 32 18.74 30.76 2.25
N PHE A 33 18.37 29.72 1.51
CA PHE A 33 17.03 29.13 1.56
C PHE A 33 16.87 28.03 2.60
N ARG A 34 17.94 27.65 3.32
CA ARG A 34 17.88 26.59 4.34
C ARG A 34 16.95 26.89 5.50
N PHE A 35 16.70 28.16 5.81
CA PHE A 35 15.76 28.55 6.87
C PHE A 35 14.37 27.95 6.65
N LEU A 36 13.95 27.71 5.40
CA LEU A 36 12.65 27.10 5.05
C LEU A 36 12.42 25.74 5.69
N ILE A 37 13.49 24.98 5.94
CA ILE A 37 13.42 23.64 6.53
C ILE A 37 14.02 23.55 7.93
N GLN A 38 14.74 24.59 8.37
CA GLN A 38 15.37 24.64 9.70
C GLN A 38 14.48 25.36 10.72
N GLU A 39 13.74 26.39 10.28
CA GLU A 39 12.92 27.19 11.17
C GLU A 39 11.58 26.50 11.45
N SER A 40 11.33 26.19 12.73
CA SER A 40 10.17 25.39 13.12
C SER A 40 8.83 26.04 12.79
N ALA A 41 8.71 27.37 12.80
CA ALA A 41 7.45 28.07 12.50
C ALA A 41 7.07 27.93 11.01
N ILE A 42 8.06 28.06 10.12
CA ILE A 42 7.88 27.87 8.68
C ILE A 42 7.64 26.39 8.40
N ALA A 43 8.45 25.49 8.97
CA ALA A 43 8.29 24.07 8.78
C ALA A 43 6.91 23.56 9.24
N LYS A 44 6.39 24.09 10.35
CA LYS A 44 5.01 23.83 10.80
C LYS A 44 4.00 24.25 9.74
N THR A 45 4.14 25.45 9.20
CA THR A 45 3.23 25.99 8.18
C THR A 45 3.25 25.13 6.92
N LEU A 46 4.43 24.73 6.46
CA LEU A 46 4.59 23.87 5.29
C LEU A 46 4.04 22.46 5.51
N LEU A 47 4.37 21.83 6.64
CA LEU A 47 3.95 20.47 6.94
C LEU A 47 2.42 20.38 7.13
N GLU A 48 1.82 21.34 7.82
CA GLU A 48 0.37 21.39 8.05
C GLU A 48 -0.41 21.81 6.80
N SER A 49 0.20 22.52 5.85
CA SER A 49 -0.49 22.94 4.60
C SER A 49 -0.31 21.97 3.44
N LYS A 50 0.83 21.25 3.37
CA LYS A 50 1.20 20.42 2.21
C LYS A 50 1.22 18.91 2.49
N GLY A 51 1.21 18.51 3.74
CA GLY A 51 1.18 17.10 4.12
C GLY A 51 0.52 16.83 5.48
N PRO A 52 -0.63 17.46 5.82
CA PRO A 52 -1.23 17.32 7.15
C PRO A 52 -1.64 15.89 7.53
N GLY A 53 -1.85 15.03 6.53
CA GLY A 53 -2.19 13.61 6.72
C GLY A 53 -0.98 12.68 6.84
N SER A 54 0.23 13.18 6.56
CA SER A 54 1.47 12.39 6.63
C SER A 54 1.77 11.89 8.04
N LEU A 55 2.51 10.78 8.14
CA LEU A 55 2.95 10.22 9.41
C LEU A 55 3.90 11.18 10.12
N GLU A 56 4.72 11.91 9.36
CA GLU A 56 5.62 12.96 9.83
C GLU A 56 4.85 14.15 10.43
N ALA A 57 3.74 14.59 9.81
CA ALA A 57 2.88 15.63 10.40
C ALA A 57 2.27 15.18 11.74
N LYS A 58 1.82 13.92 11.82
CA LYS A 58 1.31 13.35 13.08
C LYS A 58 2.41 13.30 14.15
N ALA A 59 3.61 12.84 13.80
CA ALA A 59 4.76 12.81 14.69
C ALA A 59 5.15 14.22 15.16
N ALA A 60 5.18 15.20 14.26
CA ALA A 60 5.50 16.59 14.56
C ALA A 60 4.50 17.24 15.54
N ARG A 61 3.21 16.92 15.43
CA ARG A 61 2.19 17.40 16.37
C ARG A 61 2.42 16.89 17.79
N ILE A 62 3.00 15.70 17.93
CA ILE A 62 3.34 15.07 19.23
C ILE A 62 4.68 15.62 19.74
N SER A 63 5.75 15.51 18.95
CA SER A 63 7.11 15.88 19.33
C SER A 63 7.34 17.39 19.42
N LYS A 64 6.49 18.18 18.73
CA LYS A 64 6.65 19.61 18.45
C LYS A 64 7.89 19.96 17.60
N ASP A 65 8.57 18.97 17.05
CA ASP A 65 9.74 19.15 16.18
C ASP A 65 9.34 19.11 14.69
N TYR A 66 8.71 20.19 14.24
CA TYR A 66 8.21 20.32 12.87
C TYR A 66 9.34 20.37 11.84
N ALA A 67 10.49 20.94 12.19
CA ALA A 67 11.61 21.08 11.28
C ALA A 67 12.22 19.71 10.94
N ARG A 68 12.45 18.87 11.95
CA ARG A 68 12.96 17.51 11.76
C ARG A 68 12.00 16.63 10.96
N GLU A 69 10.71 16.66 11.29
CA GLU A 69 9.73 15.80 10.62
C GLU A 69 9.46 16.25 9.17
N LEU A 70 9.51 17.55 8.87
CA LEU A 70 9.45 18.03 7.49
C LEU A 70 10.65 17.52 6.67
N ARG A 71 11.86 17.58 7.25
CA ARG A 71 13.08 17.03 6.65
C ARG A 71 12.97 15.52 6.39
N ARG A 72 12.43 14.77 7.35
CA ARG A 72 12.15 13.33 7.22
C ARG A 72 11.16 13.04 6.08
N LEU A 73 10.08 13.83 5.97
CA LEU A 73 9.09 13.69 4.90
C LEU A 73 9.72 13.88 3.51
N PHE A 74 10.55 14.93 3.34
CA PHE A 74 11.26 15.15 2.08
C PHE A 74 12.14 13.96 1.70
N LYS A 75 12.93 13.47 2.66
CA LYS A 75 13.84 12.35 2.46
C LYS A 75 13.12 11.05 2.14
N ARG A 76 12.01 10.75 2.82
CA ARG A 76 11.19 9.57 2.51
C ARG A 76 10.63 9.66 1.09
N ARG A 77 10.06 10.80 0.70
CA ARG A 77 9.50 10.97 -0.65
C ARG A 77 10.57 10.90 -1.73
N GLU A 78 11.72 11.50 -1.49
CA GLU A 78 12.89 11.41 -2.37
C GLU A 78 13.35 9.97 -2.52
N ALA A 79 13.53 9.24 -1.42
CA ALA A 79 13.95 7.84 -1.39
C ALA A 79 12.98 6.94 -2.16
N ILE A 80 11.67 7.12 -1.98
CA ILE A 80 10.64 6.39 -2.74
C ILE A 80 10.74 6.73 -4.23
N SER A 81 10.73 8.03 -4.58
CA SER A 81 10.72 8.48 -5.98
C SER A 81 11.97 8.12 -6.78
N SER A 82 13.10 7.90 -6.09
CA SER A 82 14.39 7.52 -6.66
C SER A 82 14.74 6.04 -6.46
N VAL A 83 13.84 5.25 -5.85
CA VAL A 83 14.03 3.82 -5.60
C VAL A 83 15.30 3.56 -4.76
N SER A 84 15.54 4.37 -3.73
CA SER A 84 16.74 4.32 -2.90
C SER A 84 16.43 4.14 -1.41
N PRO A 85 16.24 2.89 -0.93
CA PRO A 85 15.96 2.63 0.49
C PRO A 85 17.19 2.94 1.36
N PHE A 86 16.96 3.48 2.56
CA PHE A 86 18.02 3.82 3.53
C PHE A 86 18.54 2.60 4.29
N LEU A 87 17.70 1.59 4.49
CA LEU A 87 18.06 0.41 5.28
C LEU A 87 17.59 -0.85 4.57
N VAL A 88 18.46 -1.85 4.51
CA VAL A 88 18.09 -3.23 4.20
C VAL A 88 18.75 -4.20 5.18
N ALA A 89 17.96 -5.11 5.76
CA ALA A 89 18.46 -6.08 6.72
C ALA A 89 17.66 -7.39 6.67
N ILE A 90 18.32 -8.50 6.96
CA ILE A 90 17.63 -9.74 7.35
C ILE A 90 17.23 -9.59 8.82
N VAL A 91 15.92 -9.61 9.10
CA VAL A 91 15.41 -9.31 10.45
C VAL A 91 14.99 -10.56 11.22
N ALA A 92 14.66 -11.65 10.52
CA ALA A 92 14.25 -12.91 11.13
C ALA A 92 14.35 -14.06 10.13
N VAL A 93 14.23 -15.29 10.63
CA VAL A 93 14.03 -16.51 9.83
C VAL A 93 12.80 -17.21 10.38
N ALA A 94 11.75 -17.36 9.57
CA ALA A 94 10.41 -17.68 10.06
C ALA A 94 9.67 -18.69 9.19
N ASP A 95 8.82 -19.50 9.82
CA ASP A 95 7.91 -20.45 9.16
C ASP A 95 6.70 -19.74 8.54
N SER A 96 6.16 -18.74 9.25
CA SER A 96 5.06 -17.89 8.79
C SER A 96 5.17 -16.51 9.40
N TRP A 97 4.60 -15.50 8.74
CA TRP A 97 4.73 -14.12 9.16
C TRP A 97 3.62 -13.24 8.57
N ILE A 98 3.35 -12.12 9.23
CA ILE A 98 2.58 -10.98 8.74
C ILE A 98 3.31 -9.70 9.09
N TYR A 99 3.10 -8.64 8.31
CA TYR A 99 3.69 -7.34 8.55
C TYR A 99 2.62 -6.27 8.39
N GLU A 100 2.30 -5.57 9.47
CA GLU A 100 1.21 -4.60 9.52
C GLU A 100 1.62 -3.41 10.40
N ASN A 101 1.36 -2.19 9.92
CA ASN A 101 1.59 -0.95 10.67
C ASN A 101 3.01 -0.83 11.28
N GLY A 102 4.04 -1.22 10.52
CA GLY A 102 5.42 -1.21 11.01
C GLY A 102 5.83 -2.32 11.97
N VAL A 103 4.92 -3.26 12.29
CA VAL A 103 5.18 -4.37 13.22
C VAL A 103 5.21 -5.69 12.48
N LEU A 104 6.29 -6.44 12.69
CA LEU A 104 6.50 -7.78 12.17
C LEU A 104 6.06 -8.81 13.21
N CYS A 105 5.05 -9.61 12.87
CA CYS A 105 4.68 -10.80 13.65
C CYS A 105 5.11 -12.04 12.88
N TYR A 106 5.89 -12.92 13.51
CA TYR A 106 6.40 -14.10 12.84
C TYR A 106 6.48 -15.31 13.77
N ILE A 107 6.43 -16.50 13.19
CA ILE A 107 6.55 -17.77 13.91
C ILE A 107 7.92 -18.37 13.63
N ALA A 108 8.65 -18.65 14.70
CA ALA A 108 9.91 -19.39 14.68
C ALA A 108 9.97 -20.31 15.89
N ASP A 109 10.45 -21.54 15.72
CA ASP A 109 10.61 -22.51 16.80
C ASP A 109 9.33 -22.75 17.64
N CYS A 110 8.17 -22.81 16.97
CA CYS A 110 6.85 -22.91 17.61
C CYS A 110 6.51 -21.77 18.60
N GLN A 111 7.18 -20.62 18.46
CA GLN A 111 6.92 -19.40 19.21
C GLN A 111 6.48 -18.30 18.26
N LEU A 112 5.50 -17.51 18.70
CA LEU A 112 5.11 -16.28 18.03
C LEU A 112 5.96 -15.14 18.58
N ARG A 113 6.62 -14.41 17.68
CA ARG A 113 7.50 -13.28 17.97
C ARG A 113 6.93 -12.03 17.33
N ILE A 114 6.96 -10.92 18.07
CA ILE A 114 6.41 -9.63 17.66
C ILE A 114 7.52 -8.59 17.80
N LEU A 115 7.88 -7.95 16.68
CA LEU A 115 8.97 -7.00 16.56
C LEU A 115 8.49 -5.70 15.91
N ASP A 116 8.61 -4.59 16.62
CA ASP A 116 8.25 -3.27 16.11
C ASP A 116 9.44 -2.64 15.37
N LEU A 117 9.40 -2.72 14.04
CA LEU A 117 10.46 -2.26 13.16
C LEU A 117 10.44 -0.75 12.99
N HIS A 118 9.27 -0.11 12.87
CA HIS A 118 9.17 1.34 12.68
C HIS A 118 9.68 2.14 13.88
N HIS A 119 9.49 1.64 15.10
CA HIS A 119 10.05 2.25 16.30
C HIS A 119 11.46 1.76 16.64
N SER A 120 12.12 1.03 15.73
CA SER A 120 13.52 0.62 15.91
C SER A 120 13.74 -0.19 17.20
N ARG A 121 12.75 -0.98 17.63
CA ARG A 121 12.86 -1.75 18.87
C ARG A 121 13.86 -2.89 18.69
N SER A 122 14.73 -3.08 19.68
CA SER A 122 15.70 -4.18 19.71
C SER A 122 15.18 -5.44 20.41
N ASN A 123 14.05 -5.35 21.10
CA ASN A 123 13.48 -6.44 21.88
C ASN A 123 12.16 -6.92 21.28
N GLU A 124 11.98 -8.23 21.26
CA GLU A 124 10.78 -8.90 20.77
C GLU A 124 9.86 -9.31 21.93
N ILE A 125 8.55 -9.28 21.69
CA ILE A 125 7.58 -9.96 22.56
C ILE A 125 7.47 -11.41 22.08
N ILE A 126 7.71 -12.36 22.98
CA ILE A 126 7.69 -13.79 22.67
C ILE A 126 6.49 -14.45 23.34
N VAL A 127 5.63 -15.07 22.54
CA VAL A 127 4.42 -15.77 22.98
C VAL A 127 4.55 -17.26 22.65
N SER A 128 4.42 -18.10 23.67
CA SER A 128 4.37 -19.55 23.46
C SER A 128 3.01 -19.95 22.91
N ILE A 129 2.97 -20.39 21.64
CA ILE A 129 1.74 -20.78 20.95
C ILE A 129 1.02 -21.89 21.72
N ARG A 130 1.75 -22.88 22.23
CA ARG A 130 1.17 -23.98 23.00
C ARG A 130 0.47 -23.51 24.28
N LYS A 131 1.15 -22.67 25.08
CA LYS A 131 0.57 -22.11 26.32
C LYS A 131 -0.64 -21.21 26.03
N LEU A 132 -0.60 -20.47 24.91
CA LEU A 132 -1.72 -19.65 24.46
C LEU A 132 -2.93 -20.53 24.13
N LEU A 133 -2.74 -21.56 23.31
CA LEU A 133 -3.81 -22.46 22.88
C LEU A 133 -4.40 -23.27 24.05
N ASP A 134 -3.55 -23.83 24.92
CA ASP A 134 -3.99 -24.54 26.13
C ASP A 134 -4.86 -23.67 27.03
N LYS A 135 -4.62 -22.36 27.07
CA LYS A 135 -5.42 -21.43 27.87
C LYS A 135 -6.68 -20.94 27.14
N ALA A 136 -6.63 -20.86 25.82
CA ALA A 136 -7.68 -20.27 25.00
C ALA A 136 -8.77 -21.28 24.60
N ILE A 137 -8.40 -22.54 24.35
CA ILE A 137 -9.25 -23.55 23.73
C ILE A 137 -9.03 -24.89 24.44
N GLU A 138 -10.06 -25.40 25.12
CA GLU A 138 -10.00 -26.68 25.84
C GLU A 138 -9.74 -27.85 24.87
N GLU A 139 -10.33 -27.82 23.68
CA GLU A 139 -10.19 -28.85 22.66
C GLU A 139 -8.77 -28.93 22.06
N SER A 140 -7.94 -27.93 22.34
CA SER A 140 -6.54 -27.95 21.91
C SER A 140 -5.70 -28.90 22.76
N HIS A 141 -6.11 -29.21 23.99
CA HIS A 141 -5.29 -29.94 24.98
C HIS A 141 -4.82 -31.30 24.45
N GLY A 142 -3.51 -31.55 24.56
CA GLY A 142 -2.89 -32.80 24.13
C GLY A 142 -2.76 -32.98 22.62
N SER A 143 -3.39 -32.13 21.79
CA SER A 143 -3.23 -32.19 20.34
C SER A 143 -1.87 -31.66 19.90
N ARG A 144 -1.23 -32.38 18.97
CA ARG A 144 0.03 -31.98 18.33
C ARG A 144 -0.12 -31.75 16.83
N GLU A 145 -1.24 -32.14 16.23
CA GLU A 145 -1.51 -32.00 14.80
C GLU A 145 -2.43 -30.79 14.59
N TYR A 146 -1.82 -29.62 14.40
CA TYR A 146 -2.54 -28.37 14.17
C TYR A 146 -1.79 -27.44 13.23
N THR A 147 -2.53 -26.51 12.64
CA THR A 147 -1.96 -25.35 11.95
C THR A 147 -2.29 -24.08 12.72
N PHE A 148 -1.36 -23.13 12.75
CA PHE A 148 -1.54 -21.84 13.39
C PHE A 148 -1.14 -20.75 12.41
N GLN A 149 -2.10 -19.96 11.98
CA GLN A 149 -1.96 -18.94 10.95
C GLN A 149 -2.11 -17.55 11.57
N LEU A 150 -1.15 -16.68 11.32
CA LEU A 150 -1.26 -15.25 11.64
C LEU A 150 -2.17 -14.56 10.63
N VAL A 151 -3.10 -13.71 11.10
CA VAL A 151 -4.09 -13.05 10.24
C VAL A 151 -3.94 -11.53 10.26
N TYR A 152 -3.84 -10.91 11.43
CA TYR A 152 -3.75 -9.45 11.53
C TYR A 152 -3.11 -8.98 12.83
N PHE A 153 -2.54 -7.77 12.80
CA PHE A 153 -1.98 -7.06 13.95
C PHE A 153 -2.38 -5.58 13.91
N ALA A 154 -3.02 -5.09 14.97
CA ALA A 154 -3.22 -3.66 15.19
C ALA A 154 -3.54 -3.37 16.67
N TYR A 155 -3.11 -2.22 17.18
CA TYR A 155 -3.38 -1.78 18.56
C TYR A 155 -2.93 -2.80 19.63
N ASP A 156 -1.76 -3.41 19.46
CA ASP A 156 -1.22 -4.48 20.32
C ASP A 156 -2.08 -5.75 20.39
N ILE A 157 -3.05 -5.88 19.48
CA ILE A 157 -3.93 -7.05 19.37
C ILE A 157 -3.45 -7.90 18.20
N VAL A 158 -3.19 -9.18 18.48
CA VAL A 158 -2.86 -10.18 17.48
C VAL A 158 -4.06 -11.07 17.25
N SER A 159 -4.39 -11.24 15.97
CA SER A 159 -5.45 -12.16 15.53
C SER A 159 -4.84 -13.33 14.76
N CYS A 160 -5.19 -14.54 15.16
CA CYS A 160 -4.66 -15.78 14.60
C CYS A 160 -5.79 -16.78 14.35
N VAL A 161 -5.62 -17.65 13.37
CA VAL A 161 -6.47 -18.81 13.14
C VAL A 161 -5.73 -20.07 13.57
N TYR A 162 -6.31 -20.75 14.56
CA TYR A 162 -5.89 -22.08 14.96
C TYR A 162 -6.81 -23.09 14.28
N THR A 163 -6.23 -24.10 13.66
CA THR A 163 -7.01 -25.15 13.02
C THR A 163 -6.51 -26.52 13.44
N LEU A 164 -7.44 -27.33 13.96
CA LEU A 164 -7.22 -28.69 14.38
C LEU A 164 -7.68 -29.64 13.28
N ALA A 165 -6.78 -30.47 12.78
CA ALA A 165 -7.14 -31.56 11.87
C ALA A 165 -7.56 -32.78 12.71
N ARG A 166 -8.80 -33.24 12.53
CA ARG A 166 -9.27 -34.54 13.02
C ARG A 166 -9.50 -35.46 11.81
N ARG A 167 -9.59 -36.77 12.06
CA ARG A 167 -9.58 -37.81 11.01
C ARG A 167 -10.61 -37.58 9.89
N ASP A 168 -11.76 -36.97 10.19
CA ASP A 168 -12.84 -36.71 9.22
C ASP A 168 -13.32 -35.25 9.18
N GLU A 169 -12.84 -34.36 10.05
CA GLU A 169 -13.30 -32.96 10.15
C GLU A 169 -12.17 -32.00 10.53
N GLN A 170 -12.25 -30.77 10.02
CA GLN A 170 -11.33 -29.69 10.34
C GLN A 170 -12.09 -28.61 11.11
N ILE A 171 -11.68 -28.38 12.35
CA ILE A 171 -12.30 -27.34 13.20
C ILE A 171 -11.31 -26.19 13.32
N SER A 172 -11.78 -24.97 13.06
CA SER A 172 -10.97 -23.76 13.12
C SER A 172 -11.49 -22.80 14.18
N TRP A 173 -10.60 -22.06 14.82
CA TRP A 173 -10.91 -21.03 15.80
C TRP A 173 -10.16 -19.75 15.47
N LEU A 174 -10.84 -18.62 15.61
CA LEU A 174 -10.23 -17.31 15.68
C LEU A 174 -9.77 -17.05 17.12
N VAL A 175 -8.47 -16.99 17.33
CA VAL A 175 -7.83 -16.66 18.62
C VAL A 175 -7.33 -15.23 18.55
N VAL A 176 -7.81 -14.40 19.47
CA VAL A 176 -7.44 -12.99 19.57
C VAL A 176 -6.94 -12.69 20.98
N PHE A 177 -5.79 -12.05 21.08
CA PHE A 177 -5.19 -11.68 22.35
C PHE A 177 -4.43 -10.36 22.25
N ASN A 178 -4.34 -9.65 23.37
CA ASN A 178 -3.48 -8.48 23.50
C ASN A 178 -2.07 -8.95 23.92
N CYS A 179 -1.06 -8.66 23.10
CA CYS A 179 0.30 -9.13 23.34
C CYS A 179 1.02 -8.37 24.45
N GLN A 180 0.64 -7.11 24.69
CA GLN A 180 1.25 -6.27 25.72
C GLN A 180 0.71 -6.60 27.10
N GLU A 181 -0.60 -6.86 27.21
CA GLU A 181 -1.27 -7.25 28.47
C GLU A 181 -1.15 -8.75 28.78
N GLY A 182 -0.80 -9.58 27.79
CA GLY A 182 -0.80 -11.04 27.94
C GLY A 182 -2.20 -11.62 28.15
N ARG A 183 -3.24 -10.90 27.72
CA ARG A 183 -4.65 -11.23 27.94
C ARG A 183 -5.26 -11.80 26.66
N ILE A 184 -5.89 -12.96 26.77
CA ILE A 184 -6.73 -13.52 25.70
C ILE A 184 -8.05 -12.74 25.71
N LEU A 185 -8.42 -12.19 24.55
CA LEU A 185 -9.65 -11.42 24.37
C LEU A 185 -10.81 -12.35 23.97
N THR A 186 -10.57 -13.25 23.02
CA THR A 186 -11.58 -14.23 22.58
C THR A 186 -10.94 -15.43 21.89
N ALA A 187 -11.62 -16.57 21.96
CA ALA A 187 -11.41 -17.73 21.11
C ALA A 187 -12.79 -18.17 20.57
N ARG A 188 -13.06 -17.90 19.28
CA ARG A 188 -14.36 -18.20 18.65
C ARG A 188 -14.21 -19.31 17.63
N CYS A 189 -15.02 -20.34 17.73
CA CYS A 189 -15.11 -21.38 16.70
C CYS A 189 -15.63 -20.75 15.39
N LEU A 190 -15.00 -21.11 14.28
CA LEU A 190 -15.30 -20.60 12.95
C LEU A 190 -16.09 -21.64 12.16
N GLU A 191 -17.19 -21.21 11.55
CA GLU A 191 -17.94 -22.01 10.59
C GLU A 191 -17.12 -22.28 9.31
N SER A 192 -16.24 -21.33 8.95
CA SER A 192 -15.28 -21.48 7.88
C SER A 192 -14.07 -20.59 8.11
N SER A 193 -12.91 -20.97 7.58
CA SER A 193 -11.71 -20.13 7.52
C SER A 193 -11.38 -19.65 6.10
N PHE A 194 -12.27 -19.92 5.13
CA PHE A 194 -12.00 -19.60 3.72
C PHE A 194 -11.93 -18.08 3.51
N ARG A 195 -10.75 -17.62 3.06
CA ARG A 195 -10.44 -16.21 2.80
C ARG A 195 -10.75 -15.30 3.99
N ILE A 196 -10.40 -15.72 5.21
CA ILE A 196 -10.61 -14.90 6.40
C ILE A 196 -9.80 -13.60 6.36
N PHE A 197 -10.40 -12.50 6.82
CA PHE A 197 -9.70 -11.28 7.21
C PHE A 197 -10.11 -10.86 8.63
N VAL A 198 -9.26 -10.05 9.26
CA VAL A 198 -9.56 -9.37 10.52
C VAL A 198 -9.12 -7.91 10.41
N ARG A 199 -9.92 -6.99 10.95
CA ARG A 199 -9.59 -5.57 11.12
C ARG A 199 -10.08 -5.11 12.48
N ASN A 200 -9.27 -4.36 13.21
CA ASN A 200 -9.64 -3.86 14.52
C ASN A 200 -9.06 -2.47 14.78
N ASN A 201 -9.75 -1.72 15.62
CA ASN A 201 -9.15 -0.61 16.36
C ASN A 201 -8.92 -1.00 17.82
N ASP A 202 -8.83 -0.01 18.70
CA ASP A 202 -8.71 -0.18 20.16
C ASP A 202 -10.03 -0.61 20.84
N LYS A 203 -11.18 -0.51 20.16
CA LYS A 203 -12.52 -0.71 20.75
C LYS A 203 -13.31 -1.87 20.14
N PHE A 204 -13.21 -2.05 18.84
CA PHE A 204 -13.97 -3.04 18.07
C PHE A 204 -13.04 -3.86 17.18
N LEU A 205 -13.38 -5.13 17.02
CA LEU A 205 -12.77 -6.06 16.08
C LEU A 205 -13.83 -6.61 15.15
N TYR A 206 -13.51 -6.66 13.87
CA TYR A 206 -14.35 -7.24 12.82
C TYR A 206 -13.56 -8.33 12.14
N TYR A 207 -14.20 -9.48 11.92
CA TYR A 207 -13.66 -10.49 11.02
C TYR A 207 -14.69 -10.80 9.95
N GLY A 208 -14.21 -11.20 8.78
CA GLY A 208 -15.07 -11.69 7.72
C GLY A 208 -14.51 -12.92 7.05
N VAL A 209 -15.43 -13.75 6.52
CA VAL A 209 -15.14 -15.01 5.82
C VAL A 209 -15.99 -15.10 4.56
N HIS A 210 -15.45 -15.72 3.51
CA HIS A 210 -16.14 -15.85 2.22
C HIS A 210 -16.71 -17.26 2.05
N SER A 211 -17.71 -17.61 2.85
CA SER A 211 -18.12 -19.01 3.02
C SER A 211 -19.61 -19.29 2.93
N GLU A 212 -20.46 -18.29 3.02
CA GLU A 212 -21.90 -18.52 3.00
C GLU A 212 -22.41 -18.68 1.59
N TYR A 213 -23.07 -19.80 1.31
CA TYR A 213 -23.74 -20.02 0.04
C TYR A 213 -25.11 -19.34 0.06
N GLY A 214 -25.32 -18.40 -0.86
CA GLY A 214 -26.66 -17.86 -1.10
C GLY A 214 -27.54 -18.86 -1.84
N ARG A 215 -28.81 -18.49 -2.04
CA ARG A 215 -29.81 -19.32 -2.75
C ARG A 215 -29.43 -19.60 -4.21
N ASP A 216 -28.62 -18.73 -4.77
CA ASP A 216 -28.05 -18.80 -6.12
C ASP A 216 -26.83 -19.72 -6.22
N GLY A 217 -26.38 -20.33 -5.11
CA GLY A 217 -25.23 -21.23 -5.08
C GLY A 217 -23.87 -20.52 -5.05
N ASN A 218 -23.85 -19.19 -4.98
CA ASN A 218 -22.60 -18.41 -4.88
C ASN A 218 -22.20 -18.16 -3.44
N ARG A 219 -20.90 -17.99 -3.21
CA ARG A 219 -20.36 -17.69 -1.88
C ARG A 219 -20.33 -16.17 -1.65
N TYR A 220 -20.67 -15.77 -0.43
CA TYR A 220 -20.72 -14.38 -0.01
C TYR A 220 -19.83 -14.10 1.20
N TRP A 221 -19.46 -12.83 1.35
CA TRP A 221 -18.76 -12.34 2.53
C TRP A 221 -19.72 -12.19 3.71
N VAL A 222 -19.37 -12.78 4.84
CA VAL A 222 -20.08 -12.59 6.11
C VAL A 222 -19.14 -11.88 7.07
N ILE A 223 -19.58 -10.76 7.63
CA ILE A 223 -18.84 -9.98 8.63
C ILE A 223 -19.50 -10.13 10.00
N ARG A 224 -18.67 -10.37 11.01
CA ARG A 224 -19.06 -10.44 12.43
C ARG A 224 -18.27 -9.40 13.22
N SER A 225 -18.82 -8.99 14.36
CA SER A 225 -18.22 -7.94 15.20
C SER A 225 -18.06 -8.34 16.67
N PHE A 226 -16.99 -7.83 17.26
CA PHE A 226 -16.58 -8.08 18.64
C PHE A 226 -16.25 -6.76 19.33
N GLU A 227 -16.78 -6.57 20.53
CA GLU A 227 -16.47 -5.43 21.38
C GLU A 227 -15.33 -5.79 22.35
N ILE A 228 -14.20 -5.11 22.22
CA ILE A 228 -12.96 -5.42 22.96
C ILE A 228 -13.12 -5.10 24.44
N ALA A 229 -13.72 -3.95 24.78
CA ALA A 229 -13.87 -3.48 26.15
C ALA A 229 -14.69 -4.44 27.03
N THR A 230 -15.77 -5.00 26.48
CA THR A 230 -16.64 -5.95 27.20
C THR A 230 -16.23 -7.40 26.97
N CYS A 231 -15.30 -7.65 26.03
CA CYS A 231 -14.90 -8.98 25.56
C CYS A 231 -16.11 -9.82 25.13
N ARG A 232 -17.03 -9.23 24.37
CA ARG A 232 -18.26 -9.89 23.91
C ARG A 232 -18.44 -9.77 22.41
N TRP A 233 -18.90 -10.87 21.83
CA TRP A 233 -19.41 -10.88 20.46
C TRP A 233 -20.78 -10.24 20.42
N LEU A 234 -20.99 -9.41 19.40
CA LEU A 234 -22.29 -8.80 19.14
C LEU A 234 -23.05 -9.76 18.22
N GLU A 235 -23.72 -10.77 18.80
CA GLU A 235 -24.35 -11.84 17.99
C GLU A 235 -25.45 -11.31 17.07
N ASP A 236 -26.15 -10.25 17.48
CA ASP A 236 -27.15 -9.52 16.67
C ASP A 236 -26.50 -8.65 15.57
N GLN A 237 -25.17 -8.61 15.49
CA GLN A 237 -24.39 -7.91 14.46
C GLN A 237 -23.68 -8.94 13.58
N ARG A 238 -24.46 -9.50 12.66
CA ARG A 238 -24.00 -10.22 11.48
C ARG A 238 -24.34 -9.41 10.25
N LEU A 239 -23.41 -9.29 9.31
CA LEU A 239 -23.62 -8.61 8.04
C LEU A 239 -23.26 -9.53 6.89
N ASP A 240 -24.27 -9.92 6.12
CA ASP A 240 -24.12 -10.73 4.92
C ASP A 240 -24.04 -9.79 3.70
N LEU A 241 -22.94 -9.86 2.96
CA LEU A 241 -22.64 -8.95 1.85
C LEU A 241 -22.97 -9.59 0.51
N THR A 242 -24.26 -9.78 0.24
CA THR A 242 -24.78 -10.38 -1.00
C THR A 242 -24.42 -9.56 -2.24
N GLY A 243 -24.34 -8.24 -2.13
CA GLY A 243 -23.98 -7.35 -3.24
C GLY A 243 -22.46 -7.15 -3.49
N MET A 244 -21.58 -7.84 -2.76
CA MET A 244 -20.13 -7.67 -2.90
C MET A 244 -19.49 -8.84 -3.64
N VAL A 245 -19.10 -8.60 -4.89
CA VAL A 245 -18.46 -9.60 -5.76
C VAL A 245 -16.94 -9.54 -5.63
N GLY A 246 -16.31 -10.72 -5.57
CA GLY A 246 -14.87 -10.89 -5.50
C GLY A 246 -14.40 -11.46 -4.15
N PHE A 247 -13.32 -12.25 -4.16
CA PHE A 247 -12.84 -12.97 -2.98
C PHE A 247 -11.34 -12.78 -2.69
N ASP A 248 -10.62 -12.06 -3.56
CA ASP A 248 -9.17 -11.90 -3.44
C ASP A 248 -8.85 -10.53 -2.83
N ILE A 249 -8.58 -10.53 -1.52
CA ILE A 249 -8.32 -9.32 -0.74
C ILE A 249 -7.05 -8.64 -1.26
N GLY A 250 -7.14 -7.34 -1.53
CA GLY A 250 -6.06 -6.55 -2.12
C GLY A 250 -6.02 -6.58 -3.65
N SER A 251 -6.93 -7.32 -4.30
CA SER A 251 -7.03 -7.41 -5.77
C SER A 251 -8.44 -7.10 -6.26
N THR A 252 -9.44 -7.86 -5.80
CA THR A 252 -10.84 -7.68 -6.19
C THR A 252 -11.69 -7.04 -5.10
N VAL A 253 -11.32 -7.28 -3.83
CA VAL A 253 -11.96 -6.67 -2.66
C VAL A 253 -10.96 -6.06 -1.69
N CYS A 254 -11.37 -5.09 -0.90
CA CYS A 254 -10.55 -4.44 0.12
C CYS A 254 -11.42 -4.08 1.33
N PHE A 255 -10.97 -4.41 2.53
CA PHE A 255 -11.64 -4.09 3.80
C PHE A 255 -10.68 -3.37 4.72
N GLU A 256 -11.05 -2.18 5.18
CA GLU A 256 -10.18 -1.36 6.04
C GLU A 256 -10.96 -0.51 7.03
N ILE A 257 -10.27 -0.04 8.07
CA ILE A 257 -10.84 0.86 9.07
C ILE A 257 -10.16 2.24 8.95
N PHE A 258 -10.97 3.28 8.79
CA PHE A 258 -10.52 4.68 8.77
C PHE A 258 -11.49 5.56 9.57
N ASP A 259 -10.98 6.50 10.37
CA ASP A 259 -11.76 7.49 11.16
C ASP A 259 -12.97 6.92 11.92
N ASN A 260 -12.82 5.77 12.58
CA ASN A 260 -13.93 5.07 13.26
C ASN A 260 -15.09 4.65 12.35
N TYR A 261 -14.81 4.40 11.07
CA TYR A 261 -15.68 3.68 10.15
C TYR A 261 -14.96 2.45 9.60
N PHE A 262 -15.72 1.39 9.40
CA PHE A 262 -15.30 0.25 8.58
C PHE A 262 -15.70 0.52 7.14
N TYR A 263 -14.83 0.16 6.20
CA TYR A 263 -15.05 0.30 4.76
C TYR A 263 -14.92 -1.05 4.08
N GLY A 264 -15.83 -1.32 3.15
CA GLY A 264 -15.70 -2.39 2.17
C GLY A 264 -15.69 -1.82 0.76
N LEU A 265 -14.81 -2.35 -0.09
CA LEU A 265 -14.63 -1.94 -1.48
C LEU A 265 -14.51 -3.17 -2.37
N ALA A 266 -15.18 -3.17 -3.52
CA ALA A 266 -15.06 -4.16 -4.57
C ALA A 266 -14.95 -3.49 -5.94
N ASN A 267 -14.20 -4.10 -6.86
CA ASN A 267 -14.04 -3.62 -8.24
C ASN A 267 -14.84 -4.45 -9.27
N GLN A 268 -15.57 -5.47 -8.83
CA GLN A 268 -16.47 -6.30 -9.62
C GLN A 268 -17.93 -5.99 -9.25
N MET A 269 -18.81 -5.96 -10.26
CA MET A 269 -20.22 -5.53 -10.12
C MET A 269 -21.23 -6.68 -10.23
N ALA A 270 -20.89 -7.74 -10.97
CA ALA A 270 -21.75 -8.90 -11.18
C ALA A 270 -20.86 -10.13 -11.38
N LEU A 271 -21.43 -11.31 -11.15
CA LEU A 271 -20.85 -12.56 -11.62
C LEU A 271 -20.91 -12.58 -13.16
N GLU A 272 -20.00 -13.30 -13.80
CA GLU A 272 -19.62 -13.16 -15.21
C GLU A 272 -20.79 -13.29 -16.23
N GLU A 273 -21.99 -13.70 -15.81
CA GLU A 273 -23.13 -13.98 -16.68
C GLU A 273 -24.12 -12.81 -16.88
N GLU A 274 -24.02 -11.70 -16.13
CA GLU A 274 -24.99 -10.57 -16.18
C GLU A 274 -24.43 -9.21 -16.63
N GLN A 275 -23.25 -9.14 -17.24
CA GLN A 275 -22.69 -7.85 -17.73
C GLN A 275 -23.39 -7.35 -19.01
N ILE A 276 -24.59 -6.81 -18.85
CA ILE A 276 -25.30 -6.03 -19.87
C ILE A 276 -24.76 -4.58 -19.92
N ASP A 277 -24.09 -4.12 -18.85
CA ASP A 277 -23.55 -2.76 -18.72
C ASP A 277 -22.12 -2.64 -19.30
N TRP A 278 -21.95 -1.82 -20.36
CA TRP A 278 -20.65 -1.43 -20.92
C TRP A 278 -19.77 -0.56 -19.99
N THR A 279 -20.22 -0.30 -18.76
CA THR A 279 -19.55 0.56 -17.77
C THR A 279 -19.48 -0.12 -16.41
N SER A 280 -18.28 -0.22 -15.85
CA SER A 280 -18.05 -0.75 -14.51
C SER A 280 -17.91 0.38 -13.48
N TYR A 281 -18.43 0.13 -12.28
CA TYR A 281 -18.31 0.98 -11.10
C TYR A 281 -17.60 0.21 -9.98
N TYR A 282 -17.07 0.91 -8.99
CA TYR A 282 -16.70 0.28 -7.73
C TYR A 282 -17.92 0.20 -6.81
N THR A 283 -18.06 -0.92 -6.11
CA THR A 283 -18.98 -1.02 -4.98
C THR A 283 -18.23 -0.60 -3.73
N CYS A 284 -18.69 0.44 -3.04
CA CYS A 284 -18.09 0.87 -1.78
C CYS A 284 -19.19 1.15 -0.74
N PHE A 285 -18.99 0.62 0.46
CA PHE A 285 -19.86 0.87 1.61
C PHE A 285 -19.03 1.22 2.84
N ARG A 286 -19.67 1.85 3.82
CA ARG A 286 -19.11 2.05 5.15
C ARG A 286 -20.15 1.89 6.24
N PHE A 287 -19.71 1.66 7.47
CA PHE A 287 -20.55 1.77 8.65
C PHE A 287 -19.72 2.24 9.87
N PRO A 288 -20.34 2.94 10.83
CA PRO A 288 -19.62 3.43 12.01
C PRO A 288 -19.25 2.27 12.95
N LEU A 289 -18.06 2.36 13.55
CA LEU A 289 -17.62 1.41 14.56
C LEU A 289 -18.39 1.61 15.87
N SER A 290 -19.49 0.88 16.02
CA SER A 290 -20.38 0.94 17.18
C SER A 290 -21.11 -0.38 17.39
N GLN A 291 -21.76 -0.55 18.55
CA GLN A 291 -22.53 -1.75 18.88
C GLN A 291 -23.70 -2.04 17.92
N ARG A 292 -24.16 -1.01 17.19
CA ARG A 292 -25.23 -1.12 16.17
C ARG A 292 -24.75 -0.61 14.81
N GLY A 293 -23.46 -0.76 14.52
CA GLY A 293 -22.84 -0.24 13.30
C GLY A 293 -23.55 -0.72 12.04
N PHE A 294 -23.94 -2.00 11.98
CA PHE A 294 -24.56 -2.59 10.79
C PHE A 294 -25.97 -2.06 10.50
N GLN A 295 -26.60 -1.32 11.42
CA GLN A 295 -27.89 -0.66 11.16
C GLN A 295 -27.72 0.65 10.38
N ASN A 296 -26.50 1.19 10.32
CA ASN A 296 -26.17 2.48 9.70
C ASN A 296 -25.16 2.29 8.57
N ILE A 297 -25.46 1.38 7.64
CA ILE A 297 -24.61 1.14 6.46
C ILE A 297 -24.91 2.20 5.42
N GLU A 298 -23.88 2.90 4.98
CA GLU A 298 -23.92 3.89 3.92
C GLU A 298 -23.23 3.33 2.68
N LYS A 299 -23.79 3.59 1.50
CA LYS A 299 -23.18 3.25 0.21
C LYS A 299 -22.66 4.51 -0.47
N ALA A 300 -21.50 4.42 -1.12
CA ALA A 300 -20.98 5.52 -1.91
C ALA A 300 -21.84 5.73 -3.17
N PRO A 301 -22.14 6.98 -3.58
CA PRO A 301 -22.94 7.24 -4.78
C PRO A 301 -22.31 6.63 -6.04
N ARG A 302 -23.06 5.80 -6.78
CA ARG A 302 -22.57 5.06 -7.96
C ARG A 302 -21.85 5.97 -8.96
N ARG A 303 -22.44 7.13 -9.29
CA ARG A 303 -21.85 8.10 -10.24
C ARG A 303 -20.44 8.57 -9.86
N ARG A 304 -20.12 8.66 -8.57
CA ARG A 304 -18.79 9.07 -8.07
C ARG A 304 -17.79 7.93 -8.00
N MET A 305 -18.30 6.69 -8.01
CA MET A 305 -17.50 5.47 -7.97
C MET A 305 -17.29 4.88 -9.38
N TRP A 306 -17.30 5.71 -10.42
CA TRP A 306 -17.01 5.24 -11.78
C TRP A 306 -15.60 4.63 -11.85
N ARG A 307 -15.52 3.41 -12.39
CA ARG A 307 -14.26 2.65 -12.47
C ARG A 307 -13.70 2.71 -13.89
N ARG A 308 -14.49 2.29 -14.87
CA ARG A 308 -14.06 2.17 -16.28
C ARG A 308 -15.22 1.95 -17.24
N SER A 309 -14.97 2.18 -18.52
CA SER A 309 -15.76 1.63 -19.62
C SER A 309 -15.07 0.41 -20.25
N HIS A 310 -15.86 -0.54 -20.78
CA HIS A 310 -15.34 -1.63 -21.61
C HIS A 310 -14.75 -1.11 -22.94
N ALA A 311 -15.20 0.05 -23.42
CA ALA A 311 -14.67 0.71 -24.62
C ALA A 311 -13.20 1.15 -24.48
N GLU A 312 -12.69 1.28 -23.23
CA GLU A 312 -11.27 1.60 -22.99
C GLU A 312 -10.33 0.49 -23.49
N GLY A 313 -10.80 -0.75 -23.63
CA GLY A 313 -10.00 -1.89 -24.10
C GLY A 313 -9.84 -3.01 -23.06
N PRO A 314 -9.24 -4.15 -23.42
CA PRO A 314 -9.12 -5.29 -22.52
C PRO A 314 -8.12 -5.04 -21.38
N ILE A 315 -8.29 -5.78 -20.28
CA ILE A 315 -7.41 -5.76 -19.10
C ILE A 315 -6.92 -7.16 -18.76
N ASP A 316 -5.74 -7.25 -18.13
CA ASP A 316 -5.24 -8.47 -17.50
C ASP A 316 -5.41 -8.35 -15.98
N ASP A 317 -6.49 -8.92 -15.45
CA ASP A 317 -6.86 -8.82 -14.03
C ASP A 317 -5.81 -9.41 -13.07
N ARG A 318 -4.94 -10.31 -13.55
CA ARG A 318 -3.84 -10.87 -12.73
C ARG A 318 -2.79 -9.82 -12.35
N TRP A 319 -2.77 -8.70 -13.07
CA TRP A 319 -1.92 -7.55 -12.80
C TRP A 319 -2.55 -6.50 -11.87
N GLY A 320 -3.82 -6.73 -11.50
CA GLY A 320 -4.58 -5.86 -10.62
C GLY A 320 -4.07 -5.87 -9.19
N PHE A 321 -4.13 -4.70 -8.56
CA PHE A 321 -4.27 -4.61 -7.11
C PHE A 321 -5.23 -3.46 -6.79
N LEU A 322 -5.90 -3.57 -5.65
CA LEU A 322 -6.91 -2.64 -5.18
C LEU A 322 -6.63 -2.30 -3.71
N ARG A 323 -6.52 -1.01 -3.41
CA ARG A 323 -6.25 -0.55 -2.04
C ARG A 323 -6.97 0.76 -1.73
N MET A 324 -7.46 0.88 -0.51
CA MET A 324 -7.90 2.15 0.06
C MET A 324 -6.75 2.81 0.83
N PHE A 325 -6.61 4.13 0.70
CA PHE A 325 -5.60 4.89 1.41
C PHE A 325 -6.08 6.31 1.70
N ARG A 326 -5.49 6.93 2.71
CA ARG A 326 -5.69 8.35 2.99
C ARG A 326 -4.63 9.17 2.29
N ASP A 327 -5.05 10.15 1.50
CA ASP A 327 -4.12 11.05 0.84
C ASP A 327 -3.38 11.91 1.87
N GLU A 328 -2.05 11.92 1.84
CA GLU A 328 -1.24 12.66 2.81
C GLU A 328 -1.44 14.18 2.70
N THR A 329 -1.81 14.68 1.52
CA THR A 329 -1.94 16.10 1.22
C THR A 329 -3.35 16.59 1.52
N THR A 330 -4.37 15.90 1.00
CA THR A 330 -5.78 16.33 1.13
C THR A 330 -6.49 15.72 2.32
N THR A 331 -5.92 14.69 2.96
CA THR A 331 -6.53 13.89 4.05
C THR A 331 -7.80 13.14 3.66
N GLN A 332 -8.18 13.18 2.38
CA GLN A 332 -9.34 12.47 1.84
C GLN A 332 -9.04 10.99 1.65
N LEU A 333 -10.06 10.16 1.81
CA LEU A 333 -10.00 8.74 1.53
C LEU A 333 -10.10 8.51 0.02
N LYS A 334 -9.22 7.68 -0.53
CA LYS A 334 -9.14 7.38 -1.96
C LYS A 334 -8.91 5.89 -2.19
N VAL A 335 -9.33 5.43 -3.37
CA VAL A 335 -8.98 4.13 -3.93
C VAL A 335 -7.79 4.30 -4.85
N VAL A 336 -6.86 3.36 -4.82
CA VAL A 336 -5.91 3.12 -5.91
C VAL A 336 -6.18 1.75 -6.53
N GLU A 337 -6.30 1.71 -7.85
CA GLU A 337 -6.35 0.48 -8.64
C GLU A 337 -5.23 0.50 -9.69
N SER A 338 -4.43 -0.56 -9.72
CA SER A 338 -3.48 -0.83 -10.81
C SER A 338 -4.15 -1.69 -11.87
N ARG A 339 -3.95 -1.38 -13.14
CA ARG A 339 -4.44 -2.20 -14.26
C ARG A 339 -3.35 -2.38 -15.30
N LYS A 340 -3.25 -3.58 -15.85
CA LYS A 340 -2.53 -3.80 -17.11
C LYS A 340 -3.54 -3.87 -18.23
N GLU A 341 -3.42 -2.98 -19.21
CA GLU A 341 -4.49 -2.68 -20.15
C GLU A 341 -3.96 -2.37 -21.56
N TRP A 342 -4.80 -2.62 -22.56
CA TRP A 342 -4.55 -2.28 -23.97
C TRP A 342 -5.52 -1.18 -24.39
N LEU A 343 -5.13 0.05 -24.09
CA LEU A 343 -6.00 1.19 -24.29
C LEU A 343 -6.27 1.45 -25.77
N ALA A 344 -7.53 1.74 -26.11
CA ALA A 344 -7.98 2.10 -27.46
C ALA A 344 -7.53 1.11 -28.56
N GLY A 345 -7.40 -0.17 -28.22
CA GLY A 345 -6.95 -1.20 -29.16
C GLY A 345 -5.47 -1.12 -29.55
N ASN A 346 -4.66 -0.39 -28.79
CA ASN A 346 -3.21 -0.33 -29.01
C ASN A 346 -2.59 -1.73 -28.84
N GLY A 347 -1.62 -2.08 -29.71
CA GLY A 347 -0.96 -3.39 -29.70
C GLY A 347 -0.01 -3.62 -28.52
N SER A 348 0.35 -2.58 -27.77
CA SER A 348 1.22 -2.67 -26.59
C SER A 348 0.43 -2.53 -25.29
N ALA A 349 0.70 -3.42 -24.34
CA ALA A 349 0.14 -3.34 -22.99
C ALA A 349 0.82 -2.22 -22.21
N ARG A 350 0.04 -1.50 -21.39
CA ARG A 350 0.52 -0.51 -20.43
C ARG A 350 0.00 -0.82 -19.05
N ARG A 351 0.80 -0.57 -18.01
CA ARG A 351 0.31 -0.52 -16.64
C ARG A 351 -0.08 0.90 -16.27
N THR A 352 -1.30 1.09 -15.80
CA THR A 352 -1.82 2.39 -15.38
C THR A 352 -2.36 2.32 -13.95
N TYR A 353 -2.09 3.36 -13.17
CA TYR A 353 -2.60 3.51 -11.81
C TYR A 353 -3.70 4.57 -11.80
N TYR A 354 -4.87 4.17 -11.33
CA TYR A 354 -6.05 5.01 -11.22
C TYR A 354 -6.33 5.33 -9.76
N THR A 355 -6.54 6.60 -9.46
CA THR A 355 -6.94 7.07 -8.13
C THR A 355 -8.36 7.63 -8.19
N THR A 356 -9.26 7.12 -7.33
CA THR A 356 -10.65 7.59 -7.26
C THR A 356 -10.95 8.07 -5.85
N ASP A 357 -11.57 9.24 -5.71
CA ASP A 357 -11.92 9.79 -4.41
C ASP A 357 -13.15 9.07 -3.85
N ILE A 358 -13.10 8.70 -2.56
CA ILE A 358 -14.26 8.13 -1.87
C ILE A 358 -14.95 9.26 -1.12
N ASN A 359 -16.15 9.63 -1.55
CA ASN A 359 -16.95 10.65 -0.89
C ASN A 359 -18.41 10.20 -0.71
N PHE A 360 -18.86 10.20 0.54
CA PHE A 360 -20.22 9.88 0.95
C PHE A 360 -21.10 11.13 1.15
N GLU A 361 -20.52 12.34 1.11
CA GLU A 361 -21.24 13.61 1.31
C GLU A 361 -21.95 14.05 0.02
N ASN A 362 -23.23 14.41 0.12
CA ASN A 362 -24.16 14.74 -0.96
C ASN A 362 -24.39 13.56 -1.93
N GLY A 363 -25.19 12.60 -1.49
CA GLY A 363 -26.07 11.91 -2.43
C GLY A 363 -27.16 12.91 -2.84
N ASP A 364 -27.25 13.22 -4.13
CA ASP A 364 -28.57 13.58 -4.66
C ASP A 364 -29.52 12.44 -4.23
N GLU A 365 -30.66 12.81 -3.68
CA GLU A 365 -31.68 11.90 -3.16
C GLU A 365 -32.23 11.01 -4.28
N GLU A 366 -31.49 10.01 -4.72
CA GLU A 366 -32.09 8.79 -5.23
C GLU A 366 -32.50 7.99 -3.98
N GLN A 367 -33.65 8.37 -3.41
CA GLN A 367 -34.47 7.52 -2.57
C GLN A 367 -34.99 6.34 -3.42
N GLY A 368 -34.08 5.48 -3.88
CA GLY A 368 -34.42 4.14 -4.29
C GLY A 368 -34.57 3.32 -3.02
N GLN A 369 -35.81 3.08 -2.58
CA GLN A 369 -36.11 1.98 -1.68
C GLN A 369 -35.70 0.67 -2.37
N TYR A 370 -34.45 0.27 -2.20
CA TYR A 370 -34.05 -1.11 -2.39
C TYR A 370 -34.28 -1.83 -1.06
N PRO A 371 -34.99 -2.97 -1.04
CA PRO A 371 -35.27 -3.68 0.20
C PRO A 371 -33.96 -4.17 0.83
N ALA A 372 -34.03 -4.52 2.11
CA ALA A 372 -32.94 -5.13 2.85
C ALA A 372 -32.24 -6.22 2.01
N LEU A 373 -30.94 -6.40 2.22
CA LEU A 373 -30.01 -7.29 1.48
C LEU A 373 -30.40 -8.79 1.40
N ASP A 374 -31.61 -9.16 1.81
CA ASP A 374 -32.12 -10.51 2.02
C ASP A 374 -33.05 -11.04 0.90
N ASN A 375 -33.52 -10.23 -0.05
CA ASN A 375 -34.42 -10.71 -1.11
C ASN A 375 -33.92 -10.35 -2.51
N TYR A 376 -33.22 -11.30 -3.14
CA TYR A 376 -33.31 -11.49 -4.59
C TYR A 376 -34.53 -12.38 -4.85
N GLU A 377 -35.70 -11.76 -4.93
CA GLU A 377 -36.85 -12.37 -5.61
C GLU A 377 -37.05 -11.61 -6.91
N GLU A 378 -37.43 -12.38 -7.93
CA GLU A 378 -37.51 -12.05 -9.35
C GLU A 378 -37.93 -10.60 -9.61
N ALA A 379 -37.16 -9.91 -10.44
CA ALA A 379 -37.54 -8.60 -10.95
C ALA A 379 -38.82 -8.77 -11.79
N ASP A 380 -39.96 -8.43 -11.19
CA ASP A 380 -41.20 -8.20 -11.90
C ASP A 380 -40.97 -7.06 -12.91
N GLU A 381 -41.16 -7.41 -14.17
CA GLU A 381 -41.46 -6.50 -15.26
C GLU A 381 -42.71 -5.69 -14.85
N GLU A 382 -42.58 -4.39 -14.54
CA GLU A 382 -43.59 -3.34 -14.76
C GLU A 382 -43.33 -2.12 -13.85
N SER A 383 -42.63 -1.11 -14.38
CA SER A 383 -43.12 0.28 -14.41
C SER A 383 -42.08 1.21 -15.06
N ASP A 384 -41.88 1.06 -16.36
CA ASP A 384 -41.28 2.08 -17.24
C ASP A 384 -42.15 2.26 -18.50
N GLU A 385 -43.47 2.20 -18.33
CA GLU A 385 -44.46 2.38 -19.41
C GLU A 385 -44.75 3.85 -19.77
N GLU A 386 -43.81 4.78 -19.59
CA GLU A 386 -43.93 6.13 -20.18
C GLU A 386 -42.73 6.57 -21.03
N ALA A 387 -41.89 5.63 -21.48
CA ALA A 387 -40.88 5.89 -22.52
C ALA A 387 -40.98 4.94 -23.74
N ALA A 388 -42.07 4.16 -23.86
CA ALA A 388 -42.30 3.24 -24.97
C ALA A 388 -42.80 3.91 -26.27
N THR A 389 -42.30 5.11 -26.58
CA THR A 389 -42.42 5.71 -27.92
C THR A 389 -41.08 6.33 -28.35
N GLY A 390 -40.09 5.48 -28.61
CA GLY A 390 -38.92 5.87 -29.40
C GLY A 390 -37.69 5.00 -29.15
N ASN A 391 -37.45 4.00 -30.01
CA ASN A 391 -36.16 3.37 -30.32
C ASN A 391 -35.00 3.56 -29.30
N GLY A 392 -35.16 3.09 -28.06
CA GLY A 392 -34.14 3.24 -27.02
C GLY A 392 -33.11 2.13 -27.09
N LEU A 393 -31.99 2.35 -27.79
CA LEU A 393 -30.76 1.58 -27.57
C LEU A 393 -30.36 1.66 -26.08
N PRO A 394 -29.67 0.64 -25.51
CA PRO A 394 -29.10 0.75 -24.18
C PRO A 394 -28.33 2.07 -24.09
N SER A 395 -28.65 2.89 -23.09
CA SER A 395 -28.12 4.25 -22.96
C SER A 395 -26.60 4.19 -22.86
N TYR A 396 -25.93 4.39 -24.00
CA TYR A 396 -24.49 4.56 -24.06
C TYR A 396 -24.18 5.88 -23.36
N MET A 397 -23.91 5.83 -22.06
CA MET A 397 -23.36 6.98 -21.35
C MET A 397 -21.90 7.14 -21.79
N ASP A 398 -21.58 8.29 -22.37
CA ASP A 398 -20.19 8.64 -22.64
C ASP A 398 -19.38 8.56 -21.34
N PRO A 399 -18.22 7.87 -21.34
CA PRO A 399 -17.40 7.76 -20.15
C PRO A 399 -16.96 9.14 -19.69
N PRO A 400 -17.05 9.46 -18.38
CA PRO A 400 -16.64 10.76 -17.87
C PRO A 400 -15.15 10.98 -18.14
N PRO A 401 -14.73 12.23 -18.47
CA PRO A 401 -13.33 12.52 -18.73
C PRO A 401 -12.49 12.27 -17.46
N ARG A 402 -11.42 11.48 -17.60
CA ARG A 402 -10.51 11.20 -16.47
C ARG A 402 -9.70 12.46 -16.11
N ASN A 403 -9.56 12.73 -14.81
CA ASN A 403 -8.68 13.79 -14.30
C ASN A 403 -7.19 13.34 -14.45
N PRO A 404 -6.35 14.09 -15.19
CA PRO A 404 -4.94 13.74 -15.38
C PRO A 404 -4.13 13.57 -14.09
N ASN A 405 -4.52 14.25 -13.00
CA ASN A 405 -3.87 14.13 -11.70
C ASN A 405 -4.14 12.78 -11.01
N GLN A 406 -5.22 12.10 -11.39
CA GLN A 406 -5.70 10.84 -10.83
C GLN A 406 -5.30 9.61 -11.69
N VAL A 407 -4.62 9.82 -12.82
CA VAL A 407 -4.19 8.75 -13.72
C VAL A 407 -2.68 8.83 -13.88
N HIS A 408 -1.96 7.77 -13.54
CA HIS A 408 -0.52 7.66 -13.79
C HIS A 408 -0.22 6.49 -14.73
N PRO A 409 0.18 6.78 -15.99
CA PRO A 409 0.78 5.80 -16.89
C PRO A 409 2.13 5.35 -16.31
N GLY A 410 2.21 4.11 -15.82
CA GLY A 410 3.42 3.57 -15.22
C GLY A 410 4.46 3.18 -16.28
N ASP A 411 4.50 1.90 -16.62
CA ASP A 411 5.38 1.35 -17.65
C ASP A 411 4.58 0.81 -18.84
N ASP A 412 5.17 0.93 -20.02
CA ASP A 412 4.62 0.38 -21.26
C ASP A 412 5.54 -0.71 -21.82
N GLY A 413 4.98 -1.54 -22.70
CA GLY A 413 5.73 -2.59 -23.38
C GLY A 413 6.73 -2.12 -24.44
N SER A 414 6.75 -0.84 -24.81
CA SER A 414 7.69 -0.26 -25.75
C SER A 414 9.04 0.08 -25.11
N LYS A 415 9.09 0.28 -23.79
CA LYS A 415 10.31 0.61 -23.02
C LYS A 415 11.19 -0.60 -22.64
N GLY A 416 10.88 -1.80 -23.13
CA GLY A 416 11.79 -2.97 -23.13
C GLY A 416 12.01 -3.71 -21.81
N LEU A 417 11.63 -3.18 -20.65
CA LEU A 417 11.83 -3.80 -19.32
C LEU A 417 10.54 -4.44 -18.77
N LEU A 418 9.85 -5.27 -19.55
CA LEU A 418 8.65 -5.95 -19.06
C LEU A 418 9.00 -7.25 -18.34
N TYR A 419 8.74 -7.29 -17.04
CA TYR A 419 8.76 -8.53 -16.27
C TYR A 419 7.46 -9.31 -16.48
N THR A 420 7.54 -10.63 -16.43
CA THR A 420 6.34 -11.46 -16.32
C THR A 420 5.77 -11.37 -14.91
N LEU A 421 4.51 -11.77 -14.72
CA LEU A 421 3.88 -11.78 -13.40
C LEU A 421 4.70 -12.58 -12.37
N ALA A 422 5.25 -13.73 -12.79
CA ALA A 422 6.08 -14.58 -11.95
C ALA A 422 7.41 -13.93 -11.53
N LYS A 423 7.91 -12.99 -12.34
CA LYS A 423 9.14 -12.23 -12.07
C LYS A 423 8.87 -10.86 -11.42
N CYS A 424 7.61 -10.50 -11.21
CA CYS A 424 7.17 -9.27 -10.54
C CYS A 424 6.12 -9.60 -9.46
N PRO A 425 6.52 -10.36 -8.41
CA PRO A 425 5.61 -10.89 -7.41
C PRO A 425 4.91 -9.83 -6.57
N ILE A 426 5.59 -8.70 -6.30
CA ILE A 426 5.09 -7.66 -5.40
C ILE A 426 5.09 -6.33 -6.15
N ARG A 427 3.94 -5.66 -6.13
CA ARG A 427 3.70 -4.40 -6.85
C ARG A 427 3.01 -3.43 -5.90
N THR A 428 3.45 -2.18 -5.88
CA THR A 428 2.80 -1.14 -5.09
C THR A 428 2.86 0.20 -5.83
N TYR A 429 1.99 1.10 -5.39
CA TYR A 429 1.97 2.48 -5.85
C TYR A 429 1.91 3.41 -4.65
N HIS A 430 2.76 4.44 -4.66
CA HIS A 430 2.83 5.50 -3.67
C HIS A 430 2.31 6.82 -4.28
N PRO A 431 1.01 7.13 -4.13
CA PRO A 431 0.39 8.33 -4.67
C PRO A 431 1.08 9.65 -4.28
N PRO A 432 1.54 9.86 -3.02
CA PRO A 432 2.20 11.12 -2.64
C PRO A 432 3.51 11.38 -3.38
N CYS A 433 4.16 10.32 -3.86
CA CYS A 433 5.40 10.39 -4.64
C CYS A 433 5.15 10.20 -6.15
N GLN A 434 3.89 9.92 -6.54
CA GLN A 434 3.51 9.48 -7.89
C GLN A 434 4.48 8.44 -8.45
N THR A 435 4.78 7.42 -7.65
CA THR A 435 5.83 6.43 -7.93
C THR A 435 5.28 5.03 -7.76
N PHE A 436 5.53 4.16 -8.73
CA PHE A 436 5.35 2.73 -8.53
C PHE A 436 6.65 2.08 -8.09
N LEU A 437 6.53 1.05 -7.24
CA LEU A 437 7.64 0.22 -6.81
C LEU A 437 7.26 -1.24 -6.95
N ASP A 438 8.12 -2.00 -7.59
CA ASP A 438 7.97 -3.44 -7.80
C ASP A 438 9.18 -4.17 -7.20
N LEU A 439 8.93 -5.28 -6.51
CA LEU A 439 9.99 -6.23 -6.23
C LEU A 439 10.07 -7.20 -7.40
N VAL A 440 11.23 -7.27 -8.06
CA VAL A 440 11.44 -8.07 -9.26
C VAL A 440 12.54 -9.11 -9.06
N ASP A 441 12.34 -10.26 -9.69
CA ASP A 441 13.39 -11.26 -9.91
C ASP A 441 14.04 -10.98 -11.27
N ASP A 442 15.23 -10.39 -11.23
CA ASP A 442 15.97 -9.88 -12.36
C ASP A 442 17.30 -10.62 -12.49
N PRO A 443 17.33 -11.89 -12.93
CA PRO A 443 18.56 -12.67 -13.01
C PRO A 443 19.60 -12.01 -13.94
N SER A 444 20.89 -12.16 -13.62
CA SER A 444 21.97 -11.65 -14.46
C SER A 444 22.00 -12.36 -15.81
N THR A 445 22.42 -11.68 -16.87
CA THR A 445 22.62 -12.30 -18.18
C THR A 445 23.69 -13.40 -18.15
N CYS A 446 24.66 -13.29 -17.25
CA CYS A 446 25.71 -14.31 -17.05
C CYS A 446 25.20 -15.52 -16.25
N GLU A 447 24.20 -15.32 -15.38
CA GLU A 447 23.67 -16.33 -14.46
C GLU A 447 22.13 -16.34 -14.53
N PRO A 448 21.54 -16.75 -15.66
CA PRO A 448 20.09 -16.62 -15.91
C PRO A 448 19.24 -17.50 -14.99
N ASN A 449 19.85 -18.51 -14.38
CA ASN A 449 19.20 -19.46 -13.48
C ASN A 449 19.25 -19.03 -12.01
N GLU A 450 20.00 -17.97 -11.68
CA GLU A 450 20.13 -17.50 -10.31
C GLU A 450 19.13 -16.38 -10.01
N GLN A 451 18.27 -16.62 -9.02
CA GLN A 451 17.29 -15.63 -8.58
C GLN A 451 18.00 -14.41 -7.98
N ARG A 452 17.74 -13.24 -8.57
CA ARG A 452 18.36 -11.99 -8.14
C ARG A 452 17.29 -10.95 -7.88
N ILE A 453 17.10 -10.61 -6.61
CA ILE A 453 16.07 -9.67 -6.20
C ILE A 453 16.54 -8.23 -6.39
N ARG A 454 15.71 -7.43 -7.05
CA ARG A 454 15.87 -5.98 -7.20
C ARG A 454 14.54 -5.28 -6.98
N ILE A 455 14.60 -3.99 -6.72
CA ILE A 455 13.46 -3.08 -6.72
C ILE A 455 13.49 -2.32 -8.02
N ARG A 456 12.38 -2.34 -8.73
CA ARG A 456 12.14 -1.54 -9.93
C ARG A 456 11.16 -0.43 -9.58
N GLY A 457 11.38 0.77 -10.06
CA GLY A 457 10.40 1.84 -9.87
C GLY A 457 10.47 2.89 -10.95
N GLY A 458 9.33 3.56 -11.14
CA GLY A 458 9.20 4.68 -12.06
C GLY A 458 8.33 5.75 -11.42
N SER A 459 8.78 6.99 -11.52
CA SER A 459 8.11 8.15 -10.96
C SER A 459 7.78 9.16 -12.04
N ARG A 460 6.84 10.03 -11.73
CA ARG A 460 6.59 11.23 -12.53
C ARG A 460 6.57 12.45 -11.64
N ARG A 461 6.89 13.61 -12.22
CA ARG A 461 6.83 14.91 -11.55
C ARG A 461 6.26 15.96 -12.47
N ARG A 462 5.83 17.09 -11.92
CA ARG A 462 5.41 18.21 -12.76
C ARG A 462 6.60 18.78 -13.54
N TRP A 463 6.32 19.32 -14.72
CA TRP A 463 7.32 20.04 -15.49
C TRP A 463 7.81 21.28 -14.72
N THR A 464 9.11 21.54 -14.78
CA THR A 464 9.63 22.82 -14.29
C THR A 464 9.61 23.84 -15.44
N PRO A 465 9.41 25.14 -15.15
CA PRO A 465 9.41 26.18 -16.18
C PRO A 465 10.72 26.16 -16.99
N GLY A 466 10.63 25.95 -18.31
CA GLY A 466 11.78 25.94 -19.24
C GLY A 466 12.25 24.57 -19.73
N GLU A 467 11.74 23.47 -19.17
CA GLU A 467 12.07 22.08 -19.62
C GLU A 467 11.26 21.62 -20.84
N ARG A 468 10.36 22.44 -21.39
CA ARG A 468 9.36 22.01 -22.38
C ARG A 468 9.97 21.87 -23.78
N GLN A 469 9.74 20.71 -24.41
CA GLN A 469 9.80 20.56 -25.86
C GLN A 469 8.37 20.36 -26.39
N GLU A 470 8.03 21.01 -27.50
CA GLU A 470 6.71 20.92 -28.12
C GLU A 470 6.50 19.54 -28.75
N SER A 471 5.37 18.88 -28.47
CA SER A 471 4.89 17.67 -29.16
C SER A 471 3.37 17.52 -28.95
N GLN A 472 2.70 16.78 -29.84
CA GLN A 472 1.26 16.84 -30.17
C GLN A 472 0.41 15.57 -29.87
N TYR A 473 -0.84 15.80 -29.42
CA TYR A 473 -2.20 15.19 -29.54
C TYR A 473 -2.63 13.85 -28.84
N THR A 474 -3.68 13.87 -27.93
CA THR A 474 -4.45 12.87 -27.07
C THR A 474 -4.59 13.13 -25.51
N VAL A 475 -5.40 12.37 -24.73
CA VAL A 475 -5.53 12.52 -23.23
C VAL A 475 -4.20 12.27 -22.51
N GLU A 476 -3.40 11.37 -23.05
CA GLU A 476 -1.98 11.22 -22.76
C GLU A 476 -1.23 12.55 -22.84
N GLU A 477 -1.62 13.48 -23.73
CA GLU A 477 -1.07 14.84 -23.74
C GLU A 477 -1.36 15.57 -22.46
N LYS A 478 -2.60 15.60 -21.96
CA LYS A 478 -2.89 16.38 -20.75
C LYS A 478 -2.02 15.88 -19.60
N ILE A 479 -1.74 14.58 -19.57
CA ILE A 479 -0.80 14.01 -18.62
C ILE A 479 0.64 14.43 -18.95
N GLN A 480 1.09 14.32 -20.21
CA GLN A 480 2.43 14.70 -20.66
C GLN A 480 2.69 16.21 -20.65
N GLU A 481 1.66 17.04 -20.66
CA GLU A 481 1.69 18.51 -20.55
C GLU A 481 1.91 18.93 -19.11
N ILE A 482 1.32 18.18 -18.16
CA ILE A 482 1.42 18.45 -16.74
C ILE A 482 2.65 17.76 -16.14
N TYR A 483 2.94 16.53 -16.57
CA TYR A 483 3.92 15.65 -15.96
C TYR A 483 5.03 15.20 -16.92
N LYS A 484 6.25 15.25 -16.40
CA LYS A 484 7.43 14.56 -16.94
C LYS A 484 7.55 13.19 -16.28
N HIS A 485 7.66 12.14 -17.08
CA HIS A 485 7.95 10.80 -16.58
C HIS A 485 9.47 10.63 -16.49
N GLU A 486 9.93 10.17 -15.34
CA GLU A 486 11.33 9.80 -15.16
C GLU A 486 11.56 8.38 -15.68
N ASP A 487 12.81 8.08 -16.03
CA ASP A 487 13.17 6.74 -16.48
C ASP A 487 12.97 5.72 -15.36
N VAL A 488 12.64 4.49 -15.75
CA VAL A 488 12.50 3.38 -14.80
C VAL A 488 13.87 3.01 -14.25
N VAL A 489 13.99 3.05 -12.93
CA VAL A 489 15.23 2.75 -12.19
C VAL A 489 15.15 1.35 -11.58
N LEU A 490 16.29 0.65 -11.57
CA LEU A 490 16.48 -0.62 -10.89
C LEU A 490 17.52 -0.47 -9.77
N TRP A 491 17.14 -0.84 -8.55
CA TRP A 491 17.99 -0.82 -7.38
C TRP A 491 18.10 -2.21 -6.73
N PRO A 492 19.28 -2.67 -6.29
CA PRO A 492 20.58 -2.03 -6.47
C PRO A 492 20.99 -1.98 -7.94
N ARG A 493 22.00 -1.15 -8.26
CA ARG A 493 22.61 -1.11 -9.60
C ARG A 493 23.33 -2.42 -9.92
N ASP A 494 23.46 -2.75 -11.20
CA ASP A 494 24.25 -3.91 -11.62
C ASP A 494 25.73 -3.79 -11.24
N GLN A 495 26.36 -4.93 -10.97
CA GLN A 495 27.81 -5.02 -10.78
C GLN A 495 28.51 -4.62 -12.07
N ASN A 496 29.56 -3.80 -11.94
CA ASN A 496 30.44 -3.51 -13.07
C ASN A 496 31.47 -4.64 -13.19
N PRO A 497 31.49 -5.43 -14.28
CA PRO A 497 32.44 -6.54 -14.43
C PRO A 497 33.89 -6.07 -14.41
N ALA A 498 34.16 -4.84 -14.84
CA ALA A 498 35.51 -4.25 -14.86
C ALA A 498 35.97 -3.75 -13.48
N ASN A 499 35.04 -3.48 -12.55
CA ASN A 499 35.35 -2.98 -11.22
C ASN A 499 34.33 -3.54 -10.20
N PRO A 500 34.54 -4.78 -9.72
CA PRO A 500 33.59 -5.44 -8.82
C PRO A 500 33.54 -4.72 -7.47
N ASP A 501 32.32 -4.38 -7.04
CA ASP A 501 32.07 -3.70 -5.77
C ASP A 501 31.68 -4.75 -4.71
N ALA A 502 32.61 -5.03 -3.79
CA ALA A 502 32.39 -6.01 -2.72
C ALA A 502 31.23 -5.65 -1.79
N ALA A 503 30.96 -4.36 -1.58
CA ALA A 503 29.85 -3.92 -0.76
C ALA A 503 28.52 -4.17 -1.47
N LEU A 504 28.47 -3.90 -2.77
CA LEU A 504 27.30 -4.19 -3.61
C LEU A 504 27.03 -5.69 -3.70
N ALA A 505 28.08 -6.52 -3.78
CA ALA A 505 27.94 -7.98 -3.75
C ALA A 505 27.32 -8.45 -2.43
N LYS A 506 27.75 -7.87 -1.30
CA LYS A 506 27.17 -8.15 0.00
C LYS A 506 25.70 -7.69 0.09
N LEU A 507 25.36 -6.55 -0.50
CA LEU A 507 23.97 -6.08 -0.58
C LEU A 507 23.10 -7.07 -1.36
N TYR A 508 23.58 -7.59 -2.49
CA TYR A 508 22.88 -8.64 -3.23
C TYR A 508 22.71 -9.92 -2.40
N GLN A 509 23.69 -10.31 -1.58
CA GLN A 509 23.54 -11.45 -0.66
C GLN A 509 22.52 -11.21 0.46
N ILE A 510 22.27 -9.96 0.85
CA ILE A 510 21.21 -9.62 1.81
C ILE A 510 19.84 -9.68 1.14
N LEU A 511 19.72 -9.17 -0.10
CA LEU A 511 18.46 -9.16 -0.86
C LEU A 511 18.08 -10.56 -1.39
N SER A 512 19.07 -11.33 -1.81
CA SER A 512 18.97 -12.72 -2.24
C SER A 512 19.85 -13.59 -1.33
N PRO A 513 19.39 -13.98 -0.12
CA PRO A 513 20.16 -14.84 0.76
C PRO A 513 20.55 -16.16 0.06
N PRO A 514 21.85 -16.53 0.05
CA PRO A 514 22.31 -17.75 -0.61
C PRO A 514 21.60 -18.99 -0.08
N GLY A 515 21.13 -19.85 -0.99
CA GLY A 515 20.37 -21.06 -0.66
C GLY A 515 18.87 -20.85 -0.44
N PHE A 516 18.38 -19.60 -0.53
CA PHE A 516 16.97 -19.26 -0.43
C PHE A 516 16.46 -18.68 -1.75
N SER A 517 16.18 -19.56 -2.71
CA SER A 517 15.58 -19.20 -3.99
C SER A 517 14.19 -19.84 -4.14
N GLY A 518 13.28 -19.16 -4.83
CA GLY A 518 11.96 -19.71 -5.15
C GLY A 518 10.85 -18.67 -5.11
N ASN A 519 9.73 -19.03 -4.48
CA ASN A 519 8.57 -18.17 -4.42
C ASN A 519 8.85 -16.96 -3.51
N ILE A 520 8.47 -15.79 -3.98
CA ILE A 520 8.66 -14.53 -3.27
C ILE A 520 7.29 -14.08 -2.78
N ARG A 521 7.22 -13.79 -1.49
CA ARG A 521 6.05 -13.18 -0.87
C ARG A 521 6.50 -11.95 -0.12
N GLY A 522 5.73 -10.89 -0.18
CA GLY A 522 6.02 -9.72 0.64
C GLY A 522 4.88 -8.74 0.70
N ILE A 523 4.99 -7.81 1.64
CA ILE A 523 3.96 -6.84 1.98
C ILE A 523 4.62 -5.46 2.06
N TRP A 524 4.04 -4.52 1.33
CA TRP A 524 4.39 -3.11 1.45
C TRP A 524 3.54 -2.45 2.51
N ASP A 525 4.19 -1.61 3.30
CA ASP A 525 3.57 -0.63 4.16
C ASP A 525 3.87 0.78 3.61
N ASP A 526 3.46 1.85 4.29
CA ASP A 526 3.56 3.24 3.80
C ASP A 526 5.00 3.69 3.48
N ARG A 527 6.01 3.11 4.15
CA ARG A 527 7.42 3.53 4.08
C ARG A 527 8.43 2.39 4.08
N SER A 528 7.98 1.15 3.98
CA SER A 528 8.83 -0.04 4.16
C SER A 528 8.25 -1.27 3.50
N LEU A 529 9.10 -2.25 3.21
CA LEU A 529 8.75 -3.55 2.65
C LEU A 529 9.34 -4.66 3.53
N VAL A 530 8.55 -5.68 3.83
CA VAL A 530 9.07 -6.98 4.28
C VAL A 530 8.78 -8.01 3.20
N TYR A 531 9.77 -8.83 2.85
CA TYR A 531 9.55 -9.98 1.99
C TYR A 531 10.36 -11.20 2.45
N SER A 532 9.95 -12.34 1.95
CA SER A 532 10.65 -13.61 2.10
C SER A 532 10.82 -14.27 0.73
N ALA A 533 11.98 -14.88 0.48
CA ALA A 533 12.25 -15.69 -0.69
C ALA A 533 12.56 -17.13 -0.26
N GLY A 534 11.96 -18.13 -0.94
CA GLY A 534 12.25 -19.54 -0.63
C GLY A 534 11.41 -20.55 -1.41
N SER A 535 11.99 -21.74 -1.62
CA SER A 535 11.41 -22.81 -2.46
C SER A 535 10.44 -23.73 -1.73
N THR A 536 10.42 -23.75 -0.38
CA THR A 536 9.64 -24.76 0.35
C THR A 536 8.84 -24.17 1.50
N PRO A 537 7.51 -24.39 1.56
CA PRO A 537 6.65 -23.92 2.65
C PRO A 537 6.90 -24.62 4.00
N ARG A 538 7.81 -25.61 4.05
CA ARG A 538 8.17 -26.38 5.25
C ARG A 538 9.53 -26.01 5.85
N ARG A 539 10.24 -25.05 5.24
CA ARG A 539 11.49 -24.54 5.79
C ARG A 539 11.29 -23.08 6.18
N PRO A 540 11.86 -22.66 7.30
CA PRO A 540 11.79 -21.27 7.68
C PRO A 540 12.59 -20.46 6.66
N ASN A 541 12.01 -19.35 6.21
CA ASN A 541 12.60 -18.49 5.20
C ASN A 541 13.11 -17.20 5.86
N PRO A 542 14.23 -16.63 5.37
CA PRO A 542 14.68 -15.33 5.81
C PRO A 542 13.64 -14.27 5.48
N LEU A 543 13.45 -13.35 6.42
CA LEU A 543 12.62 -12.17 6.28
C LEU A 543 13.54 -10.98 6.06
N ILE A 544 13.45 -10.37 4.88
CA ILE A 544 14.23 -9.22 4.47
C ILE A 544 13.35 -7.99 4.66
N PHE A 545 13.86 -7.01 5.40
CA PHE A 545 13.24 -5.72 5.65
C PHE A 545 13.95 -4.62 4.86
N LEU A 546 13.17 -3.74 4.25
CA LEU A 546 13.63 -2.56 3.53
C LEU A 546 12.88 -1.34 4.06
N SER A 547 13.60 -0.26 4.36
CA SER A 547 13.01 0.99 4.82
C SER A 547 13.42 2.17 3.94
N TYR A 548 12.42 2.99 3.61
CA TYR A 548 12.58 4.29 2.96
C TYR A 548 12.50 5.45 3.98
N ASP A 549 12.42 5.12 5.27
CA ASP A 549 12.42 6.10 6.35
C ASP A 549 13.86 6.34 6.87
N PRO A 550 14.39 7.56 6.75
CA PRO A 550 15.75 7.87 7.19
C PRO A 550 15.92 7.89 8.72
N ALA A 551 14.83 7.90 9.49
CA ALA A 551 14.89 7.91 10.95
C ALA A 551 14.95 6.50 11.55
N LEU A 552 14.81 5.44 10.74
CA LEU A 552 14.75 4.06 11.22
C LEU A 552 16.18 3.48 11.31
N TYR A 553 16.52 2.93 12.48
CA TYR A 553 17.80 2.29 12.72
C TYR A 553 17.61 0.95 13.45
N LEU A 554 18.18 -0.14 12.94
CA LEU A 554 18.19 -1.42 13.64
C LEU A 554 19.55 -1.64 14.31
N THR A 555 19.53 -2.17 15.53
CA THR A 555 20.75 -2.49 16.28
C THR A 555 21.58 -3.54 15.55
N GLY A 556 22.89 -3.33 15.45
CA GLY A 556 23.81 -4.26 14.78
C GLY A 556 24.00 -3.99 13.28
N VAL A 557 23.27 -3.03 12.71
CA VAL A 557 23.40 -2.70 11.29
C VAL A 557 24.63 -1.85 11.00
N LYS A 558 25.40 -2.25 9.98
CA LYS A 558 26.63 -1.57 9.56
C LYS A 558 26.32 -0.54 8.49
N SER A 559 27.06 0.58 8.48
CA SER A 559 26.98 1.54 7.38
C SER A 559 27.51 0.91 6.09
N TYR A 560 26.86 1.20 4.97
CA TYR A 560 27.40 0.90 3.65
C TYR A 560 28.66 1.73 3.41
N PRO A 561 29.77 1.12 2.99
CA PRO A 561 30.94 1.86 2.56
C PRO A 561 30.65 2.51 1.20
N ASN A 562 30.89 3.81 1.10
CA ASN A 562 30.57 4.68 -0.05
C ASN A 562 29.05 4.83 -0.27
N LEU A 563 28.48 5.93 0.24
CA LEU A 563 27.11 6.36 -0.11
C LEU A 563 26.91 6.21 -1.63
N PRO A 564 25.95 5.39 -2.11
CA PRO A 564 25.69 5.32 -3.52
C PRO A 564 25.38 6.73 -4.02
N ALA A 565 26.23 7.23 -4.92
CA ALA A 565 25.96 8.42 -5.69
C ALA A 565 24.81 8.11 -6.64
N MET A 566 23.58 8.14 -6.14
CA MET A 566 22.41 8.26 -7.00
C MET A 566 22.32 9.73 -7.39
N SER A 567 23.18 10.13 -8.34
CA SER A 567 22.94 11.36 -9.07
C SER A 567 21.56 11.21 -9.71
N ARG A 568 20.61 12.09 -9.35
CA ARG A 568 19.68 12.54 -10.37
C ARG A 568 20.56 12.98 -11.54
N THR A 569 20.47 12.30 -12.67
CA THR A 569 20.94 12.84 -13.93
C THR A 569 20.00 13.98 -14.32
N HIS A 570 20.01 15.06 -13.52
CA HIS A 570 19.94 16.36 -14.15
C HIS A 570 21.16 16.37 -15.07
N HIS A 571 20.94 16.54 -16.38
CA HIS A 571 22.00 16.83 -17.33
C HIS A 571 22.72 18.10 -16.86
N ILE A 572 23.67 17.93 -15.94
CA ILE A 572 24.75 18.86 -15.70
C ILE A 572 25.87 18.29 -16.57
N PRO A 573 26.29 18.97 -17.65
CA PRO A 573 27.39 18.48 -18.47
C PRO A 573 28.58 18.14 -17.56
N ASP A 574 29.22 17.00 -17.85
CA ASP A 574 30.20 16.26 -17.03
C ASP A 574 31.48 17.04 -16.59
N ASP A 575 31.53 18.36 -16.80
CA ASP A 575 32.70 19.19 -16.53
C ASP A 575 32.81 19.74 -15.09
N ASN A 576 31.89 19.42 -14.17
CA ASN A 576 31.86 20.07 -12.84
C ASN A 576 31.73 19.11 -11.64
N ALA A 577 32.78 18.31 -11.38
CA ALA A 577 32.92 17.52 -10.15
C ALA A 577 32.84 18.36 -8.85
N GLN A 578 33.17 19.66 -8.94
CA GLN A 578 33.13 20.60 -7.82
C GLN A 578 31.70 20.91 -7.34
N VAL A 579 30.74 20.98 -8.28
CA VAL A 579 29.32 21.22 -7.97
C VAL A 579 28.73 20.02 -7.23
N SER A 580 28.98 18.79 -7.70
CA SER A 580 28.53 17.56 -7.01
C SER A 580 29.02 17.47 -5.56
N CYS A 581 30.25 17.91 -5.29
CA CYS A 581 30.83 17.94 -3.94
C CYS A 581 30.19 19.00 -3.02
N GLU A 582 29.89 20.19 -3.56
CA GLU A 582 29.16 21.23 -2.84
C GLU A 582 27.72 20.81 -2.54
N TRP A 583 27.02 20.18 -3.48
CA TRP A 583 25.66 19.65 -3.28
C TRP A 583 25.61 18.62 -2.14
N ARG A 584 26.54 17.65 -2.11
CA ARG A 584 26.63 16.66 -1.02
C ARG A 584 26.93 17.29 0.34
N THR A 585 27.80 18.30 0.34
CA THR A 585 28.10 19.06 1.58
C THR A 585 26.87 19.84 2.03
N LEU A 586 26.10 20.38 1.07
CA LEU A 586 24.89 21.13 1.37
C LEU A 586 23.79 20.24 1.93
N GLU A 587 23.60 19.06 1.35
CA GLU A 587 22.66 18.05 1.78
C GLU A 587 23.04 17.49 3.16
N ARG A 588 24.30 17.10 3.38
CA ARG A 588 24.76 16.55 4.66
C ARG A 588 24.54 17.51 5.83
N ALA A 589 24.83 18.80 5.63
CA ALA A 589 24.62 19.83 6.65
C ALA A 589 23.14 20.18 6.90
N MET A 590 22.21 19.75 6.04
CA MET A 590 20.77 19.94 6.27
C MET A 590 20.19 18.89 7.23
N TYR A 591 20.88 17.77 7.46
CA TYR A 591 20.29 16.58 8.11
C TYR A 591 21.20 15.96 9.18
N GLU A 592 22.11 16.71 9.80
CA GLU A 592 23.01 16.15 10.85
C GLU A 592 22.26 15.56 12.06
N ASP A 593 21.01 15.97 12.28
CA ASP A 593 20.14 15.54 13.38
C ASP A 593 19.26 14.32 13.06
N ILE A 594 19.16 13.94 11.78
CA ILE A 594 18.52 12.71 11.33
C ILE A 594 19.68 11.80 10.98
N SER A 595 19.84 10.66 11.64
CA SER A 595 20.94 9.72 11.41
C SER A 595 20.97 9.24 9.95
N CYS A 596 21.60 10.02 9.07
CA CYS A 596 21.63 9.79 7.62
C CYS A 596 22.78 8.85 7.28
N GLY A 597 22.43 7.60 7.01
CA GLY A 597 23.34 6.59 6.49
C GLY A 597 22.57 5.52 5.74
N TYR A 598 23.18 4.97 4.68
CA TYR A 598 22.72 3.69 4.15
C TYR A 598 23.21 2.60 5.08
N HIS A 599 22.30 1.78 5.59
CA HIS A 599 22.57 0.79 6.62
C HIS A 599 22.25 -0.61 6.07
N PHE A 600 23.19 -1.55 6.19
CA PHE A 600 23.05 -2.93 5.72
C PHE A 600 23.56 -3.96 6.73
N ALA A 601 22.77 -5.02 6.96
CA ALA A 601 23.12 -6.14 7.85
C ALA A 601 22.75 -7.50 7.26
N LEU A 602 23.62 -8.48 7.57
CA LEU A 602 23.36 -9.90 7.40
C LEU A 602 22.79 -10.47 8.69
#